data_AF-W2SW81-F1
#
_entry.id   AF-W2SW81-F1
#
_cell.length_a   1.000
_cell.length_b   1.000
_cell.length_c   1.000
_cell.angle_alpha   90.00
_cell.angle_beta   90.00
_cell.angle_gamma   90.00
#
_symmetry.space_group_name_H-M   'P 1'
#
loop_
_entity.id
_entity.type
_entity.pdbx_description
1 polymer ?
#
loop_
_entity_poly.entity_id
_entity_poly.type
_entity_poly.pdbx_seq_one_letter_code
_entity_poly.pdbx_strand_id
1 'polypeptide(L)'
;MDIKQKGQQTPWFESLPAVLIFSLGRYFFNGTKGETEKLNMRFHFPRTIFMDRYMASNYDVVSNLREERNRLRNELADIRAELKG
;
A
#
# COMPACT_ATOMS: atom_id res chain seq x y z
N MET A 1 17.95 -25.85 -4.85
CA MET A 1 17.05 -25.84 -3.68
C MET A 1 16.41 -24.46 -3.64
N ASP A 2 15.28 -24.35 -4.31
CA ASP A 2 14.54 -23.09 -4.45
C ASP A 2 13.90 -22.71 -3.13
N ILE A 3 14.50 -21.74 -2.45
CA ILE A 3 13.81 -21.04 -1.36
C ILE A 3 12.78 -20.15 -2.04
N LYS A 4 11.57 -20.69 -2.23
CA LYS A 4 10.39 -19.87 -2.50
C LYS A 4 10.28 -18.88 -1.33
N GLN A 5 10.71 -17.64 -1.56
CA GLN A 5 10.40 -16.53 -0.67
C GLN A 5 8.89 -16.56 -0.47
N LYS A 6 8.45 -16.74 0.77
CA LYS A 6 7.04 -16.68 1.16
C LYS A 6 6.63 -15.22 1.01
N GLY A 7 6.30 -14.83 -0.23
CA GLY A 7 5.88 -13.48 -0.56
C GLY A 7 4.75 -13.08 0.38
N GLN A 8 4.83 -11.89 0.95
CA GLN A 8 3.76 -11.32 1.78
C GLN A 8 2.44 -11.46 1.00
N GLN A 9 1.60 -12.39 1.44
CA GLN A 9 0.29 -12.59 0.85
C GLN A 9 -0.50 -11.33 1.20
N THR A 10 -0.71 -10.47 0.20
CA THR A 10 -1.57 -9.30 0.39
C THR A 10 -2.97 -9.81 0.63
N PRO A 11 -3.61 -9.51 1.78
CA PRO A 11 -4.97 -9.98 2.02
C PRO A 11 -5.91 -9.28 1.03
N TRP A 12 -6.79 -10.07 0.42
CA TRP A 12 -7.87 -9.60 -0.46
C TRP A 12 -9.21 -9.80 0.25
N PHE A 13 -10.16 -8.91 0.00
CA PHE A 13 -11.52 -9.07 0.51
C PHE A 13 -12.28 -10.04 -0.40
N GLU A 14 -12.75 -11.16 0.15
CA GLU A 14 -13.69 -12.05 -0.54
C GLU A 14 -15.11 -11.47 -0.55
N SER A 15 -15.49 -10.82 0.56
CA SER A 15 -16.75 -10.08 0.70
C SER A 15 -16.55 -8.86 1.60
N LEU A 16 -17.47 -7.90 1.52
CA LEU A 16 -17.45 -6.69 2.34
C LEU A 16 -18.58 -6.72 3.38
N PRO A 17 -18.31 -6.34 4.63
CA PRO A 17 -19.37 -6.09 5.59
C PRO A 17 -20.18 -4.86 5.19
N ALA A 18 -21.44 -4.79 5.63
CA ALA A 18 -22.31 -3.64 5.38
C ALA A 18 -21.76 -2.33 5.98
N VAL A 19 -20.97 -2.43 7.06
CA VAL A 19 -20.29 -1.30 7.71
C VAL A 19 -18.82 -1.65 7.85
N LEU A 20 -17.95 -0.77 7.33
CA LEU A 20 -16.51 -0.92 7.39
C LEU A 20 -15.91 0.18 8.28
N ILE A 21 -15.11 -0.22 9.25
CA ILE A 21 -14.47 0.68 10.22
C ILE A 21 -12.96 0.63 10.01
N PHE A 22 -12.34 1.79 9.79
CA PHE A 22 -10.89 1.90 9.65
C PHE A 22 -10.27 2.50 10.92
N SER A 23 -9.33 1.78 11.52
CA SER A 23 -8.49 2.30 12.60
C SER A 23 -7.20 2.88 12.03
N LEU A 24 -6.89 4.13 12.39
CA LEU A 24 -5.64 4.78 11.99
C LEU A 24 -4.61 4.61 13.11
N GLY A 25 -3.65 3.71 12.89
CA GLY A 25 -2.49 3.53 13.77
C GLY A 25 -1.58 4.75 13.73
N ARG A 26 -1.76 5.70 14.65
CA ARG A 26 -1.01 6.96 14.71
C ARG A 26 0.01 7.01 15.83
N TYR A 27 0.38 5.88 16.41
CA TYR A 27 1.37 5.82 17.49
C TYR A 27 2.49 4.87 17.06
N PHE A 28 3.73 5.30 17.24
CA PHE A 28 4.92 4.50 16.98
C PHE A 28 5.89 4.62 18.15
N PHE A 29 6.63 3.55 18.43
CA PHE A 29 7.64 3.57 19.48
C PHE A 29 8.95 4.14 18.93
N ASN A 30 9.45 5.20 19.56
CA ASN A 30 10.75 5.77 19.24
C ASN A 30 11.83 5.09 20.09
N GLY A 31 12.52 4.11 19.50
CA GLY A 31 13.54 3.32 20.20
C GLY A 31 14.74 4.13 20.72
N THR A 32 15.00 5.32 20.16
CA THR A 32 16.06 6.21 20.63
C THR A 32 15.66 6.99 21.89
N LYS A 33 14.38 7.35 22.01
CA LYS A 33 13.85 8.09 23.17
C LYS A 33 13.21 7.20 24.23
N GLY A 34 12.90 5.95 23.91
CA GLY A 34 12.24 5.02 24.83
C GLY A 34 10.74 5.29 25.05
N GLU A 35 10.11 6.10 24.19
CA GLU A 35 8.73 6.55 24.36
C GLU A 35 7.88 6.34 23.10
N THR A 36 6.56 6.32 23.28
CA THR A 36 5.61 6.25 22.17
C THR A 36 5.29 7.66 21.67
N GLU A 37 5.57 7.91 20.40
CA GLU A 37 5.33 9.19 19.74
C GLU A 37 4.09 9.12 18.85
N LYS A 38 3.34 10.24 18.78
CA LYS A 38 2.21 10.40 17.89
C LYS A 38 2.68 10.81 16.48
N LEU A 39 2.23 10.08 15.47
CA LEU A 39 2.44 10.39 14.06
C LEU A 39 1.57 11.57 13.62
N ASN A 40 2.18 12.76 13.61
CA ASN A 40 1.54 14.03 13.24
C ASN A 40 1.65 14.35 11.74
N MET A 41 1.49 13.34 10.88
CA MET A 41 1.38 13.55 9.44
C MET A 41 -0.08 13.71 9.01
N ARG A 42 -0.33 14.69 8.13
CA ARG A 42 -1.63 14.89 7.52
C ARG A 42 -2.00 13.67 6.71
N PHE A 43 -3.19 13.13 6.94
CA PHE A 43 -3.73 11.99 6.22
C PHE A 43 -5.06 12.40 5.61
N HIS A 44 -5.16 12.33 4.29
CA HIS A 44 -6.38 12.64 3.56
C HIS A 44 -7.16 11.35 3.31
N PHE A 45 -8.45 11.39 3.61
CA PHE A 45 -9.38 10.33 3.23
C PHE A 45 -10.44 10.91 2.30
N PRO A 46 -10.84 10.18 1.24
CA PRO A 46 -11.88 10.64 0.34
C PRO A 46 -13.25 10.52 1.03
N ARG A 47 -14.24 11.27 0.54
CA ARG A 47 -15.64 11.16 0.99
C ARG A 47 -16.26 9.81 0.59
N THR A 48 -15.78 9.22 -0.50
CA THR A 48 -16.25 7.94 -1.03
C THR A 48 -15.04 7.09 -1.40
N ILE A 49 -15.04 5.82 -0.97
CA ILE A 49 -13.98 4.85 -1.27
C ILE A 49 -14.60 3.74 -2.14
N PHE A 50 -14.02 3.52 -3.32
CA PHE A 50 -14.36 2.37 -4.17
C PHE A 50 -13.50 1.17 -3.75
N MET A 51 -14.17 0.11 -3.28
CA MET A 51 -13.49 -1.06 -2.71
C MET A 51 -13.03 -2.09 -3.74
N ASP A 52 -13.45 -1.93 -5.00
CA ASP A 52 -13.20 -2.83 -6.14
C ASP A 52 -11.73 -3.24 -6.26
N ARG A 53 -10.80 -2.32 -5.99
CA ARG A 53 -9.36 -2.57 -6.09
C ARG A 53 -8.77 -3.44 -4.97
N TYR A 54 -9.56 -3.74 -3.95
CA TYR A 54 -9.20 -4.58 -2.81
C TYR A 54 -9.99 -5.90 -2.81
N MET A 55 -10.93 -6.08 -3.73
CA MET A 55 -11.74 -7.30 -3.87
C MET A 55 -10.95 -8.41 -4.56
N ALA A 56 -11.02 -9.63 -4.03
CA ALA A 56 -10.38 -10.81 -4.59
C ALA A 56 -10.88 -11.12 -6.01
N SER A 57 -12.15 -10.83 -6.31
CA SER A 57 -12.75 -10.99 -7.64
C SER A 57 -12.01 -10.20 -8.73
N ASN A 58 -11.32 -9.13 -8.36
CA ASN A 58 -10.60 -8.26 -9.29
C ASN A 58 -9.08 -8.47 -9.21
N TYR A 59 -8.61 -9.56 -8.59
CA TYR A 59 -7.20 -9.84 -8.34
C TYR A 59 -6.33 -9.70 -9.59
N ASP A 60 -6.67 -10.40 -10.66
CA ASP A 60 -5.84 -10.47 -11.88
C ASP A 60 -5.72 -9.09 -12.53
N VAL A 61 -6.85 -8.41 -12.71
CA VAL A 61 -6.91 -7.06 -13.31
C VAL A 61 -6.10 -6.07 -12.47
N VAL A 62 -6.29 -6.08 -11.16
CA VAL A 62 -5.58 -5.16 -10.25
C VAL A 62 -4.09 -5.49 -10.21
N SER A 63 -3.69 -6.76 -10.24
CA SER A 63 -2.29 -7.19 -10.23
C SER A 63 -1.57 -6.72 -11.49
N ASN A 64 -2.17 -6.95 -12.67
CA ASN A 64 -1.63 -6.47 -13.95
C ASN A 64 -1.48 -4.94 -13.96
N LEU A 65 -2.50 -4.21 -13.48
CA LEU A 65 -2.43 -2.74 -13.36
C LEU A 65 -1.35 -2.28 -12.38
N ARG A 66 -1.11 -3.02 -11.29
CA ARG A 66 -0.06 -2.70 -10.32
C ARG A 66 1.34 -2.91 -10.89
N GLU A 67 1.53 -3.98 -11.65
CA GLU A 67 2.78 -4.29 -12.36
C GLU A 67 3.12 -3.20 -13.37
N GLU A 68 2.16 -2.84 -14.23
CA GLU A 68 2.39 -1.79 -15.23
C GLU A 68 2.68 -0.44 -14.58
N ARG A 69 1.92 -0.09 -13.52
CA ARG A 69 2.20 1.13 -12.74
C ARG A 69 3.60 1.11 -12.12
N ASN A 70 4.08 -0.03 -11.65
CA ASN A 70 5.43 -0.15 -11.10
C ASN A 70 6.49 0.04 -12.19
N ARG A 71 6.30 -0.56 -13.37
CA ARG A 71 7.16 -0.37 -14.53
C ARG A 71 7.30 1.11 -14.89
N LEU A 72 6.18 1.80 -15.06
CA LEU A 72 6.15 3.24 -15.36
C LEU A 72 6.79 4.10 -14.27
N ARG A 73 6.64 3.72 -13.00
CA ARG A 73 7.28 4.45 -11.88
C ARG A 73 8.80 4.29 -11.87
N ASN A 74 9.30 3.11 -12.22
CA ASN A 74 10.74 2.86 -12.30
C ASN A 74 11.34 3.66 -13.45
N GLU A 75 10.73 3.61 -14.63
CA GLU A 75 11.16 4.40 -15.79
C GLU A 75 11.17 5.92 -15.47
N LEU A 76 10.12 6.42 -14.82
CA LEU A 76 10.09 7.81 -14.37
C LEU A 76 11.18 8.14 -13.35
N ALA A 77 11.54 7.20 -12.48
CA ALA A 77 12.60 7.39 -11.50
C ALA A 77 13.97 7.46 -12.17
N ASP A 78 14.22 6.60 -13.16
CA ASP A 78 15.47 6.56 -13.93
C ASP A 78 15.67 7.86 -14.71
N ILE A 79 14.65 8.31 -15.44
CA ILE A 79 14.68 9.58 -16.19
C ILE A 79 14.92 10.77 -15.23
N ARG A 80 14.28 10.77 -14.06
CA ARG A 80 14.49 11.82 -13.06
C ARG A 80 15.89 11.81 -12.46
N ALA A 81 16.54 10.65 -12.38
CA ALA A 81 17.91 10.54 -11.92
C ALA A 81 18.88 11.09 -12.97
N GLU A 82 18.65 10.76 -14.25
CA GLU A 82 19.43 11.27 -15.38
C GLU A 82 19.33 12.79 -15.50
N LEU A 83 18.14 13.38 -15.38
CA LEU A 83 17.93 14.84 -15.43
C LEU A 83 18.50 15.62 -14.24
N LYS A 84 18.86 14.94 -13.14
CA LYS A 84 19.45 15.57 -11.95
C LYS A 84 20.98 15.52 -11.93
N GLY A 85 21.59 14.72 -12.81
CA GLY A 85 23.04 14.72 -13.07
C GLY A 85 23.41 15.80 -14.07
#